data_AF-A0A9D1TR84-F1
#
_entry.id   AF-A0A9D1TR84-F1
#
_cell.length_a   1.000
_cell.length_b   1.000
_cell.length_c   1.000
_cell.angle_alpha   90.00
_cell.angle_beta   90.00
_cell.angle_gamma   90.00
#
_symmetry.space_group_name_H-M   'P 1'
#
loop_
_entity.id
_entity.type
_entity.pdbx_description
1 polymer ?
#
loop_
_entity_poly.entity_id
_entity_poly.type
_entity_poly.pdbx_seq_one_letter_code
_entity_poly.pdbx_strand_id
1 'polypeptide(L)'
;MVIDFHTHCYPDELAAKALRGVDDKREGDADGTVSGLKKAMAEAGVDLAVLLPVCAHPGHERTVNAFASEAAKSGGLIPFFSVHPFSEGADELIRMYAGMGMKGIKFHPNMQRFSPRDPRLYHIWRAVKECGLIAVFHCGRPGVHDTEYDVYAPDFLPLLGMLDPEKTVLAHTGGYGVSDDDIKVLADTGMYTDLSLAPSQFDDERFGRALDLLSPDRILFGSDSPWRDIKHTLNFIKRNVHDERTLEKILHLNAEKLLGI
;
A
#
# COMPACT_ATOMS: atom_id res chain seq x y z
N MET A 1 17.81 -8.63 -5.22
CA MET A 1 16.42 -8.49 -5.67
C MET A 1 15.82 -7.28 -4.98
N VAL A 2 14.85 -6.60 -5.59
CA VAL A 2 14.07 -5.50 -5.00
C VAL A 2 12.60 -5.68 -5.39
N ILE A 3 11.72 -5.67 -4.38
CA ILE A 3 10.26 -5.73 -4.56
C ILE A 3 9.65 -4.42 -4.05
N ASP A 4 9.07 -3.63 -4.95
CA ASP A 4 8.31 -2.44 -4.58
C ASP A 4 6.88 -2.83 -4.19
N PHE A 5 6.56 -2.82 -2.91
CA PHE A 5 5.26 -3.29 -2.40
C PHE A 5 4.13 -2.26 -2.54
N HIS A 6 4.40 -1.05 -3.06
CA HIS A 6 3.42 0.01 -3.12
C HIS A 6 3.55 0.82 -4.41
N THR A 7 2.86 0.38 -5.46
CA THR A 7 2.81 1.10 -6.74
C THR A 7 1.40 1.16 -7.29
N HIS A 8 1.16 2.14 -8.15
CA HIS A 8 -0.10 2.39 -8.83
C HIS A 8 0.16 2.66 -10.30
N CYS A 9 -0.82 2.34 -11.14
CA CYS A 9 -0.87 2.80 -12.51
C CYS A 9 -2.33 2.80 -12.97
N TYR A 10 -2.58 3.46 -14.10
CA TYR A 10 -3.91 3.72 -14.62
C TYR A 10 -3.92 3.50 -16.14
N PRO A 11 -5.10 3.31 -16.74
CA PRO A 11 -5.26 3.41 -18.19
C PRO A 11 -4.69 4.74 -18.68
N ASP A 12 -4.02 4.73 -19.83
CA ASP A 12 -3.28 5.88 -20.36
C ASP A 12 -4.16 7.14 -20.45
N GLU A 13 -5.41 6.98 -20.88
CA GLU A 13 -6.39 8.06 -21.00
C GLU A 13 -6.87 8.63 -19.65
N LEU A 14 -6.68 7.88 -18.55
CA LEU A 14 -7.07 8.29 -17.19
C LEU A 14 -5.89 8.73 -16.33
N ALA A 15 -4.66 8.33 -16.66
CA ALA A 15 -3.49 8.50 -15.80
C ALA A 15 -3.28 9.95 -15.35
N ALA A 16 -3.25 10.89 -16.30
CA ALA A 16 -3.08 12.31 -15.98
C ALA A 16 -4.19 12.88 -15.07
N LYS A 17 -5.43 12.38 -15.22
CA LYS A 17 -6.56 12.79 -14.36
C LYS A 17 -6.45 12.16 -12.97
N ALA A 18 -6.06 10.90 -12.89
CA ALA A 18 -5.89 10.19 -11.63
C ALA A 18 -4.80 10.82 -10.74
N LEU A 19 -3.67 11.22 -11.34
CA LEU A 19 -2.58 11.91 -10.63
C LEU A 19 -3.07 13.21 -9.97
N ARG A 20 -3.75 14.06 -10.74
CA ARG A 20 -4.28 15.34 -10.25
C ARG A 20 -5.34 15.17 -9.16
N GLY A 21 -6.10 14.07 -9.19
CA GLY A 21 -7.14 13.79 -8.19
C GLY A 21 -6.62 13.56 -6.77
N VAL A 22 -5.32 13.32 -6.58
CA VAL A 22 -4.69 13.14 -5.26
C VAL A 22 -4.04 14.43 -4.78
N ASP A 23 -3.43 15.18 -5.69
CA ASP A 23 -2.85 16.49 -5.42
C ASP A 23 -2.99 17.36 -6.67
N ASP A 24 -3.93 18.30 -6.65
CA ASP A 24 -4.20 19.22 -7.77
C ASP A 24 -2.97 20.09 -8.14
N LYS A 25 -1.92 20.11 -7.31
CA LYS A 25 -0.72 20.93 -7.49
C LYS A 25 0.53 20.15 -7.89
N ARG A 26 0.48 18.81 -7.99
CA ARG A 26 1.62 17.99 -8.38
C ARG A 26 1.38 17.22 -9.67
N GLU A 27 2.32 17.35 -10.60
CA GLU A 27 2.57 16.31 -11.60
C GLU A 27 3.25 15.16 -10.85
N GLY A 28 2.76 13.92 -11.01
CA GLY A 28 3.43 12.76 -10.43
C GLY A 28 4.89 12.68 -10.92
N ASP A 29 5.75 12.06 -10.13
CA ASP A 29 7.15 11.83 -10.52
C ASP A 29 7.27 10.86 -11.72
N ALA A 30 6.20 10.13 -12.02
CA ALA A 30 5.99 9.40 -13.27
C ALA A 30 4.60 9.72 -13.88
N ASP A 31 4.38 9.31 -15.14
CA ASP A 31 3.17 9.65 -15.91
C ASP A 31 1.89 8.88 -15.49
N GLY A 32 2.03 7.90 -14.59
CA GLY A 32 0.93 7.08 -14.08
C GLY A 32 0.45 5.97 -15.01
N THR A 33 1.08 5.76 -16.15
CA THR A 33 0.75 4.68 -17.09
C THR A 33 1.47 3.38 -16.72
N VAL A 34 1.03 2.25 -17.30
CA VAL A 34 1.76 0.97 -17.16
C VAL A 34 3.18 1.11 -17.72
N SER A 35 3.34 1.77 -18.87
CA SER A 35 4.64 1.96 -19.51
C SER A 35 5.59 2.83 -18.67
N GLY A 36 5.07 3.89 -18.06
CA GLY A 36 5.81 4.76 -17.16
C GLY A 36 6.26 4.04 -15.90
N LEU A 37 5.39 3.26 -15.27
CA LEU A 37 5.76 2.43 -14.11
C LEU A 37 6.86 1.42 -14.47
N LYS A 38 6.72 0.70 -15.59
CA LYS A 38 7.73 -0.26 -16.06
C LYS A 38 9.08 0.38 -16.33
N LYS A 39 9.09 1.59 -16.92
CA LYS A 39 10.30 2.38 -17.13
C LYS A 39 10.93 2.77 -15.79
N ALA A 40 10.16 3.31 -14.85
CA ALA A 40 10.63 3.69 -13.54
C ALA A 40 11.23 2.49 -12.77
N MET A 41 10.59 1.32 -12.82
CA MET A 41 11.11 0.08 -12.25
C MET A 41 12.47 -0.31 -12.86
N ALA A 42 12.56 -0.34 -14.18
CA ALA A 42 13.79 -0.72 -14.89
C ALA A 42 14.95 0.25 -14.56
N GLU A 43 14.65 1.55 -14.52
CA GLU A 43 15.63 2.56 -14.18
C GLU A 43 16.11 2.44 -12.72
N ALA A 44 15.21 2.10 -11.79
CA ALA A 44 15.51 1.95 -10.36
C ALA A 44 16.12 0.59 -9.98
N GLY A 45 16.10 -0.40 -10.89
CA GLY A 45 16.52 -1.76 -10.61
C GLY A 45 15.53 -2.53 -9.72
N VAL A 46 14.23 -2.29 -9.90
CA VAL A 46 13.14 -3.04 -9.24
C VAL A 46 12.78 -4.27 -10.08
N ASP A 47 12.80 -5.44 -9.45
CA ASP A 47 12.52 -6.73 -10.11
C ASP A 47 11.00 -6.98 -10.19
N LEU A 48 10.29 -6.73 -9.09
CA LEU A 48 8.84 -6.92 -8.97
C LEU A 48 8.19 -5.69 -8.32
N ALA A 49 6.98 -5.35 -8.75
CA ALA A 49 6.17 -4.35 -8.07
C ALA A 49 4.76 -4.87 -7.78
N VAL A 50 4.25 -4.61 -6.59
CA VAL A 50 2.84 -4.85 -6.25
C VAL A 50 2.01 -3.68 -6.76
N LEU A 51 1.09 -3.98 -7.67
CA LEU A 51 0.17 -3.01 -8.25
C LEU A 51 -1.10 -2.95 -7.40
N LEU A 52 -1.35 -1.78 -6.81
CA LEU A 52 -2.42 -1.53 -5.85
C LEU A 52 -3.52 -0.65 -6.47
N PRO A 53 -4.48 -1.20 -7.23
CA PRO A 53 -5.59 -0.40 -7.75
C PRO A 53 -6.47 0.12 -6.61
N VAL A 54 -7.23 1.20 -6.86
CA VAL A 54 -8.23 1.72 -5.91
C VAL A 54 -9.58 1.87 -6.59
N CYS A 55 -10.57 1.11 -6.13
CA CYS A 55 -11.95 1.26 -6.55
C CYS A 55 -12.62 2.37 -5.73
N ALA A 56 -12.51 3.62 -6.19
CA ALA A 56 -12.98 4.80 -5.47
C ALA A 56 -14.51 4.94 -5.40
N HIS A 57 -15.25 4.27 -6.29
CA HIS A 57 -16.71 4.36 -6.37
C HIS A 57 -17.34 2.97 -6.48
N PRO A 58 -18.47 2.71 -5.77
CA PRO A 58 -19.20 1.46 -5.90
C PRO A 58 -19.53 1.09 -7.35
N GLY A 59 -19.49 -0.20 -7.67
CA GLY A 59 -19.88 -0.74 -8.98
C GLY A 59 -18.79 -0.70 -10.05
N HIS A 60 -17.60 -0.16 -9.76
CA HIS A 60 -16.48 -0.06 -10.71
C HIS A 60 -15.40 -1.14 -10.50
N GLU A 61 -15.60 -2.06 -9.55
CA GLU A 61 -14.62 -3.07 -9.14
C GLU A 61 -14.16 -3.92 -10.32
N ARG A 62 -15.11 -4.37 -11.15
CA ARG A 62 -14.80 -5.23 -12.31
C ARG A 62 -13.87 -4.53 -13.28
N THR A 63 -14.14 -3.27 -13.61
CA THR A 63 -13.33 -2.48 -14.55
C THR A 63 -11.94 -2.23 -13.99
N VAL A 64 -11.86 -1.76 -12.73
CA VAL A 64 -10.60 -1.44 -12.06
C VAL A 64 -9.70 -2.68 -11.91
N ASN A 65 -10.27 -3.80 -11.47
CA ASN A 65 -9.51 -5.04 -11.23
C ASN A 65 -9.16 -5.76 -12.54
N ALA A 66 -10.00 -5.67 -13.58
CA ALA A 66 -9.65 -6.17 -14.91
C ALA A 66 -8.46 -5.42 -15.49
N PHE A 67 -8.41 -4.09 -15.34
CA PHE A 67 -7.26 -3.30 -15.74
C PHE A 67 -5.99 -3.74 -15.00
N ALA A 68 -6.02 -3.88 -13.67
CA ALA A 68 -4.84 -4.30 -12.91
C ALA A 68 -4.33 -5.68 -13.34
N SER A 69 -5.25 -6.62 -13.59
CA SER A 69 -4.93 -7.96 -14.09
C SER A 69 -4.35 -7.93 -15.51
N GLU A 70 -4.85 -7.05 -16.38
CA GLU A 70 -4.32 -6.87 -17.73
C GLU A 70 -2.93 -6.24 -17.71
N ALA A 71 -2.73 -5.18 -16.93
CA ALA A 71 -1.44 -4.52 -16.74
C ALA A 71 -0.37 -5.52 -16.27
N ALA A 72 -0.73 -6.47 -15.40
CA ALA A 72 0.17 -7.48 -14.90
C ALA A 72 0.73 -8.44 -15.97
N LYS A 73 0.04 -8.61 -17.11
CA LYS A 73 0.53 -9.43 -18.23
C LYS A 73 1.79 -8.86 -18.88
N SER A 74 2.11 -7.58 -18.64
CA SER A 74 3.39 -6.97 -19.04
C SER A 74 4.61 -7.52 -18.27
N GLY A 75 4.38 -8.37 -17.26
CA GLY A 75 5.41 -9.02 -16.45
C GLY A 75 5.98 -8.12 -15.37
N GLY A 76 6.56 -8.70 -14.33
CA GLY A 76 7.16 -7.96 -13.20
C GLY A 76 6.17 -7.21 -12.30
N LEU A 77 4.87 -7.31 -12.55
CA LEU A 77 3.83 -6.71 -11.72
C LEU A 77 3.00 -7.82 -11.06
N ILE A 78 2.71 -7.66 -9.78
CA ILE A 78 1.82 -8.53 -9.00
C ILE A 78 0.54 -7.73 -8.73
N PRO A 79 -0.59 -8.03 -9.39
CA PRO A 79 -1.80 -7.27 -9.21
C PRO A 79 -2.48 -7.68 -7.91
N PHE A 80 -2.76 -6.70 -7.06
CA PHE A 80 -3.80 -6.83 -6.06
C PHE A 80 -5.12 -6.34 -6.67
N PHE A 81 -6.22 -6.53 -5.96
CA PHE A 81 -7.52 -6.01 -6.35
C PHE A 81 -8.02 -4.96 -5.36
N SER A 82 -9.12 -4.30 -5.69
CA SER A 82 -9.81 -3.38 -4.80
C SER A 82 -11.31 -3.58 -4.91
N VAL A 83 -11.99 -3.56 -3.76
CA VAL A 83 -13.45 -3.56 -3.67
C VAL A 83 -13.84 -2.33 -2.86
N HIS A 84 -14.87 -1.61 -3.31
CA HIS A 84 -15.42 -0.54 -2.49
C HIS A 84 -16.20 -1.17 -1.32
N PRO A 85 -15.88 -0.86 -0.04
CA PRO A 85 -16.47 -1.59 1.10
C PRO A 85 -17.99 -1.46 1.24
N PHE A 86 -18.58 -0.41 0.66
CA PHE A 86 -20.03 -0.18 0.63
C PHE A 86 -20.72 -0.65 -0.66
N SER A 87 -20.03 -1.37 -1.55
CA SER A 87 -20.69 -1.99 -2.70
C SER A 87 -21.63 -3.12 -2.28
N GLU A 88 -22.71 -3.28 -3.03
CA GLU A 88 -23.59 -4.44 -2.88
C GLU A 88 -22.80 -5.72 -3.15
N GLY A 89 -22.87 -6.68 -2.24
CA GLY A 89 -22.11 -7.94 -2.33
C GLY A 89 -20.58 -7.78 -2.23
N ALA A 90 -20.07 -6.73 -1.58
CA ALA A 90 -18.64 -6.47 -1.48
C ALA A 90 -17.83 -7.65 -0.90
N ASP A 91 -18.36 -8.37 0.09
CA ASP A 91 -17.72 -9.56 0.67
C ASP A 91 -17.77 -10.77 -0.27
N GLU A 92 -18.83 -10.92 -1.07
CA GLU A 92 -18.91 -11.92 -2.14
C GLU A 92 -17.89 -11.64 -3.26
N LEU A 93 -17.73 -10.37 -3.65
CA LEU A 93 -16.70 -9.94 -4.60
C LEU A 93 -15.29 -10.25 -4.07
N ILE A 94 -15.02 -10.01 -2.79
CA ILE A 94 -13.76 -10.37 -2.14
C ILE A 94 -13.49 -11.88 -2.25
N ARG A 95 -14.48 -12.72 -1.90
CA ARG A 95 -14.36 -14.18 -2.01
C ARG A 95 -14.17 -14.64 -3.45
N MET A 96 -14.85 -14.00 -4.41
CA MET A 96 -14.69 -14.27 -5.84
C MET A 96 -13.25 -13.98 -6.30
N TYR A 97 -12.69 -12.81 -6.01
CA TYR A 97 -11.30 -12.48 -6.41
C TYR A 97 -10.26 -13.34 -5.69
N ALA A 98 -10.48 -13.67 -4.41
CA ALA A 98 -9.64 -14.64 -3.71
C ALA A 98 -9.69 -16.02 -4.39
N GLY A 99 -10.88 -16.50 -4.79
CA GLY A 99 -11.05 -17.74 -5.54
C GLY A 99 -10.41 -17.74 -6.93
N MET A 100 -10.16 -16.56 -7.51
CA MET A 100 -9.38 -16.38 -8.75
C MET A 100 -7.86 -16.42 -8.51
N GLY A 101 -7.40 -16.58 -7.26
CA GLY A 101 -6.00 -16.65 -6.90
C GLY A 101 -5.33 -15.29 -6.63
N MET A 102 -6.10 -14.22 -6.51
CA MET A 102 -5.56 -12.91 -6.15
C MET A 102 -5.00 -12.95 -4.72
N LYS A 103 -3.77 -12.44 -4.54
CA LYS A 103 -3.05 -12.56 -3.26
C LYS A 103 -3.41 -11.49 -2.23
N GLY A 104 -3.94 -10.35 -2.66
CA GLY A 104 -4.23 -9.24 -1.77
C GLY A 104 -5.17 -8.20 -2.32
N ILE A 105 -5.63 -7.33 -1.41
CA ILE A 105 -6.63 -6.29 -1.61
C ILE A 105 -6.09 -4.95 -1.10
N LYS A 106 -6.33 -3.87 -1.87
CA LYS A 106 -6.05 -2.49 -1.47
C LYS A 106 -7.32 -1.78 -1.04
N PHE A 107 -7.24 -1.15 0.12
CA PHE A 107 -8.21 -0.21 0.65
C PHE A 107 -7.62 1.19 0.76
N HIS A 108 -8.44 2.18 0.45
CA HIS A 108 -8.09 3.59 0.58
C HIS A 108 -9.21 4.35 1.32
N PRO A 109 -9.19 4.35 2.66
CA PRO A 109 -10.23 4.96 3.51
C PRO A 109 -10.64 6.37 3.09
N ASN A 110 -9.66 7.23 2.79
CA ASN A 110 -9.91 8.58 2.30
C ASN A 110 -10.65 8.65 0.94
N MET A 111 -10.17 7.97 -0.09
CA MET A 111 -10.84 7.97 -1.41
C MET A 111 -12.19 7.25 -1.38
N GLN A 112 -12.31 6.19 -0.60
CA GLN A 112 -13.50 5.35 -0.49
C GLN A 112 -14.45 5.81 0.63
N ARG A 113 -14.11 6.92 1.32
CA ARG A 113 -14.88 7.60 2.37
C ARG A 113 -15.42 6.66 3.45
N PHE A 114 -14.52 5.94 4.13
CA PHE A 114 -14.91 5.08 5.24
C PHE A 114 -13.91 5.11 6.40
N SER A 115 -14.39 4.79 7.61
CA SER A 115 -13.52 4.47 8.74
C SER A 115 -13.39 2.95 8.88
N PRO A 116 -12.18 2.40 9.07
CA PRO A 116 -12.00 0.95 9.25
C PRO A 116 -12.70 0.43 10.50
N ARG A 117 -12.99 1.32 11.46
CA ARG A 117 -13.72 1.01 12.71
C ARG A 117 -15.23 0.94 12.54
N ASP A 118 -15.77 1.33 11.38
CA ASP A 118 -17.21 1.28 11.11
C ASP A 118 -17.74 -0.16 11.25
N PRO A 119 -18.66 -0.44 12.21
CA PRO A 119 -19.20 -1.77 12.43
C PRO A 119 -19.90 -2.36 11.20
N ARG A 120 -20.40 -1.50 10.30
CA ARG A 120 -20.99 -1.95 9.03
C ARG A 120 -19.98 -2.69 8.18
N LEU A 121 -18.67 -2.44 8.32
CA LEU A 121 -17.60 -3.05 7.53
C LEU A 121 -16.99 -4.30 8.17
N TYR A 122 -17.40 -4.72 9.37
CA TYR A 122 -16.78 -5.88 10.03
C TYR A 122 -16.94 -7.19 9.24
N HIS A 123 -17.99 -7.30 8.43
CA HIS A 123 -18.16 -8.44 7.53
C HIS A 123 -17.10 -8.46 6.41
N ILE A 124 -16.63 -7.30 5.96
CA ILE A 124 -15.53 -7.15 4.99
C ILE A 124 -14.22 -7.66 5.59
N TRP A 125 -13.87 -7.20 6.80
CA TRP A 125 -12.62 -7.62 7.47
C TRP A 125 -12.59 -9.12 7.72
N ARG A 126 -13.73 -9.70 8.14
CA ARG A 126 -13.87 -11.16 8.27
C ARG A 126 -13.66 -11.88 6.94
N ALA A 127 -14.29 -11.42 5.84
CA ALA A 127 -14.12 -12.04 4.53
C ALA A 127 -12.65 -12.00 4.05
N VAL A 128 -11.97 -10.86 4.25
CA VAL A 128 -10.54 -10.71 3.94
C VAL A 128 -9.69 -11.71 4.72
N LYS A 129 -9.92 -11.83 6.03
CA LYS A 129 -9.20 -12.76 6.91
C LYS A 129 -9.51 -14.23 6.59
N GLU A 130 -10.77 -14.58 6.37
CA GLU A 130 -11.23 -15.92 5.97
C GLU A 130 -10.56 -16.39 4.67
N CYS A 131 -10.37 -15.47 3.72
CA CYS A 131 -9.71 -15.76 2.44
C CYS A 131 -8.17 -15.75 2.54
N GLY A 132 -7.57 -15.40 3.70
CA GLY A 132 -6.12 -15.31 3.85
C GLY A 132 -5.46 -14.23 2.97
N LEU A 133 -6.23 -13.20 2.60
CA LEU A 133 -5.77 -12.13 1.71
C LEU A 133 -4.84 -11.17 2.43
N ILE A 134 -3.84 -10.68 1.70
CA ILE A 134 -3.02 -9.56 2.17
C ILE A 134 -3.85 -8.27 2.04
N ALA A 135 -4.12 -7.57 3.14
CA ALA A 135 -4.85 -6.32 3.17
C ALA A 135 -3.90 -5.13 3.27
N VAL A 136 -3.88 -4.25 2.27
CA VAL A 136 -3.09 -3.02 2.29
C VAL A 136 -4.04 -1.85 2.53
N PHE A 137 -3.81 -1.09 3.60
CA PHE A 137 -4.56 0.13 3.90
C PHE A 137 -3.68 1.34 3.62
N HIS A 138 -4.18 2.28 2.81
CA HIS A 138 -3.64 3.63 2.84
C HIS A 138 -3.84 4.23 4.24
N CYS A 139 -2.79 4.83 4.81
CA CYS A 139 -2.82 5.47 6.12
C CYS A 139 -2.31 6.91 6.04
N GLY A 140 -2.79 7.75 6.95
CA GLY A 140 -2.56 9.18 6.99
C GLY A 140 -3.35 9.95 5.94
N ARG A 141 -2.96 11.20 5.75
CA ARG A 141 -3.66 12.15 4.90
C ARG A 141 -3.14 12.12 3.45
N PRO A 142 -4.00 11.89 2.45
CA PRO A 142 -3.68 12.14 1.06
C PRO A 142 -3.85 13.64 0.76
N GLY A 143 -2.74 14.34 0.55
CA GLY A 143 -2.77 15.74 0.12
C GLY A 143 -3.41 16.70 1.13
N VAL A 144 -4.23 17.64 0.64
CA VAL A 144 -4.78 18.77 1.42
C VAL A 144 -6.29 18.68 1.69
N HIS A 145 -6.91 17.54 1.40
CA HIS A 145 -8.36 17.36 1.48
C HIS A 145 -8.85 16.96 2.89
N ASP A 146 -10.18 16.80 3.01
CA ASP A 146 -10.94 16.50 4.23
C ASP A 146 -10.29 15.43 5.12
N THR A 147 -10.27 15.68 6.43
CA THR A 147 -9.57 14.86 7.42
C THR A 147 -10.46 13.79 8.04
N GLU A 148 -11.73 13.71 7.62
CA GLU A 148 -12.76 12.83 8.19
C GLU A 148 -12.34 11.34 8.16
N TYR A 149 -11.61 10.92 7.11
CA TYR A 149 -11.22 9.53 6.90
C TYR A 149 -9.71 9.31 6.91
N ASP A 150 -8.97 10.25 7.52
CA ASP A 150 -7.57 10.02 7.88
C ASP A 150 -7.52 8.86 8.89
N VAL A 151 -6.73 7.83 8.59
CA VAL A 151 -6.57 6.66 9.46
C VAL A 151 -5.11 6.50 9.85
N TYR A 152 -4.88 6.11 11.09
CA TYR A 152 -3.54 5.89 11.61
C TYR A 152 -3.47 4.54 12.31
N ALA A 153 -2.26 4.07 12.63
CA ALA A 153 -2.07 2.78 13.31
C ALA A 153 -2.97 2.56 14.55
N PRO A 154 -3.23 3.56 15.42
CA PRO A 154 -4.17 3.40 16.55
C PRO A 154 -5.60 2.99 16.16
N ASP A 155 -6.08 3.36 14.97
CA ASP A 155 -7.41 2.97 14.48
C ASP A 155 -7.57 1.46 14.26
N PHE A 156 -6.46 0.73 14.13
CA PHE A 156 -6.42 -0.70 13.86
C PHE A 156 -6.31 -1.57 15.11
N LEU A 157 -5.97 -1.01 16.28
CA LEU A 157 -5.92 -1.76 17.54
C LEU A 157 -7.23 -2.51 17.87
N PRO A 158 -8.44 -1.91 17.70
CA PRO A 158 -9.69 -2.62 17.93
C PRO A 158 -9.95 -3.75 16.90
N LEU A 159 -9.21 -3.76 15.80
CA LEU A 159 -9.42 -4.67 14.67
C LEU A 159 -8.47 -5.87 14.67
N LEU A 160 -7.55 -6.00 15.64
CA LEU A 160 -6.60 -7.13 15.74
C LEU A 160 -7.28 -8.51 15.78
N GLY A 161 -8.53 -8.59 16.26
CA GLY A 161 -9.33 -9.83 16.20
C GLY A 161 -9.94 -10.11 14.82
N MET A 162 -10.19 -9.08 14.02
CA MET A 162 -10.91 -9.16 12.73
C MET A 162 -9.98 -9.20 11.53
N LEU A 163 -8.82 -8.57 11.62
CA LEU A 163 -7.76 -8.64 10.64
C LEU A 163 -6.70 -9.65 11.10
N ASP A 164 -5.85 -10.07 10.18
CA ASP A 164 -4.67 -10.87 10.48
C ASP A 164 -3.44 -9.96 10.42
N PRO A 165 -2.75 -9.69 11.55
CA PRO A 165 -1.55 -8.87 11.54
C PRO A 165 -0.46 -9.37 10.59
N GLU A 166 -0.32 -10.69 10.39
CA GLU A 166 0.69 -11.24 9.48
C GLU A 166 0.34 -11.06 8.00
N LYS A 167 -0.88 -10.59 7.71
CA LYS A 167 -1.40 -10.33 6.37
C LYS A 167 -1.92 -8.91 6.20
N THR A 168 -1.64 -7.99 7.13
CA THR A 168 -2.11 -6.60 7.03
C THR A 168 -0.92 -5.66 6.91
N VAL A 169 -1.00 -4.73 5.96
CA VAL A 169 -0.01 -3.67 5.70
C VAL A 169 -0.66 -2.32 5.93
N LEU A 170 -0.14 -1.54 6.88
CA LEU A 170 -0.49 -0.14 7.10
C LEU A 170 0.53 0.72 6.35
N ALA A 171 0.12 1.31 5.23
CA ALA A 171 1.05 2.02 4.35
C ALA A 171 1.68 3.26 5.01
N HIS A 172 2.78 3.74 4.43
CA HIS A 172 3.39 5.02 4.77
C HIS A 172 3.86 5.12 6.24
N THR A 173 4.44 4.06 6.80
CA THR A 173 4.85 4.00 8.22
C THR A 173 3.66 4.19 9.18
N GLY A 174 2.48 3.70 8.80
CA GLY A 174 1.24 3.86 9.56
C GLY A 174 0.57 5.24 9.41
N GLY A 175 1.12 6.11 8.55
CA GLY A 175 0.50 7.36 8.12
C GLY A 175 1.48 8.52 7.92
N TYR A 176 1.14 9.45 7.03
CA TYR A 176 1.93 10.67 6.88
C TYR A 176 1.85 11.56 8.15
N GLY A 177 3.01 12.01 8.65
CA GLY A 177 3.09 12.89 9.81
C GLY A 177 2.91 12.19 11.16
N VAL A 178 3.08 10.87 11.21
CA VAL A 178 3.05 10.07 12.44
C VAL A 178 4.08 10.54 13.46
N SER A 179 3.74 10.47 14.75
CA SER A 179 4.67 10.65 15.87
C SER A 179 5.43 9.35 16.19
N ASP A 180 6.47 9.43 17.03
CA ASP A 180 7.18 8.24 17.50
C ASP A 180 6.26 7.31 18.33
N ASP A 181 5.23 7.85 18.98
CA ASP A 181 4.24 7.05 19.71
C ASP A 181 3.26 6.33 18.75
N ASP A 182 2.89 6.96 17.63
CA ASP A 182 2.09 6.29 16.59
C ASP A 182 2.87 5.12 15.97
N ILE A 183 4.19 5.28 15.79
CA ILE A 183 5.07 4.22 15.27
C ILE A 183 5.21 3.07 16.29
N LYS A 184 5.27 3.36 17.59
CA LYS A 184 5.21 2.31 18.63
C LYS A 184 3.90 1.54 18.58
N VAL A 185 2.77 2.24 18.45
CA VAL A 185 1.46 1.60 18.31
C VAL A 185 1.41 0.72 17.06
N LEU A 186 1.97 1.21 15.93
CA LEU A 186 2.13 0.40 14.73
C LEU A 186 2.93 -0.88 15.02
N ALA A 187 4.07 -0.78 15.71
CA ALA A 187 4.86 -1.94 16.08
C ALA A 187 4.07 -2.94 16.97
N ASP A 188 3.31 -2.43 17.94
CA ASP A 188 2.48 -3.23 18.85
C ASP A 188 1.34 -3.96 18.13
N THR A 189 0.89 -3.46 16.97
CA THR A 189 -0.14 -4.16 16.18
C THR A 189 0.39 -5.47 15.57
N GLY A 190 1.71 -5.61 15.41
CA GLY A 190 2.34 -6.72 14.69
C GLY A 190 2.09 -6.74 13.17
N MET A 191 1.41 -5.71 12.64
CA MET A 191 1.14 -5.52 11.22
C MET A 191 2.41 -5.09 10.47
N TYR A 192 2.41 -5.32 9.16
CA TYR A 192 3.43 -4.78 8.28
C TYR A 192 3.22 -3.29 8.04
N THR A 193 4.30 -2.61 7.64
CA THR A 193 4.25 -1.29 7.03
C THR A 193 5.18 -1.23 5.83
N ASP A 194 4.82 -0.42 4.84
CA ASP A 194 5.78 0.02 3.84
C ASP A 194 6.43 1.36 4.24
N LEU A 195 7.58 1.64 3.62
CA LEU A 195 8.37 2.86 3.82
C LEU A 195 8.11 3.93 2.75
N SER A 196 7.01 3.81 2.00
CA SER A 196 6.66 4.85 1.04
C SER A 196 6.43 6.18 1.76
N LEU A 197 6.69 7.28 1.07
CA LEU A 197 6.73 8.64 1.62
C LEU A 197 7.80 8.91 2.70
N ALA A 198 8.57 7.92 3.18
CA ALA A 198 9.65 8.12 4.17
C ALA A 198 10.55 9.35 3.89
N PRO A 199 11.04 9.58 2.65
CA PRO A 199 11.88 10.75 2.35
C PRO A 199 11.18 12.10 2.53
N SER A 200 9.84 12.13 2.54
CA SER A 200 9.02 13.33 2.72
C SER A 200 8.56 13.57 4.16
N GLN A 201 8.79 12.62 5.07
CA GLN A 201 8.30 12.69 6.46
C GLN A 201 9.42 12.59 7.51
N PHE A 202 10.59 12.07 7.13
CA PHE A 202 11.72 11.89 8.02
C PHE A 202 12.98 12.54 7.45
N ASP A 203 13.75 13.18 8.33
CA ASP A 203 15.19 13.31 8.12
C ASP A 203 15.88 12.00 8.51
N ASP A 204 17.19 11.91 8.27
CA ASP A 204 17.98 10.69 8.49
C ASP A 204 17.96 10.26 9.98
N GLU A 205 18.04 11.21 10.91
CA GLU A 205 18.05 10.93 12.35
C GLU A 205 16.71 10.37 12.84
N ARG A 206 15.61 11.03 12.44
CA ARG A 206 14.25 10.60 12.78
C ARG A 206 13.88 9.29 12.11
N PHE A 207 14.35 9.07 10.89
CA PHE A 207 14.14 7.80 10.20
C PHE A 207 14.85 6.65 10.92
N GLY A 208 16.10 6.86 11.38
CA GLY A 208 16.81 5.89 12.22
C GLY A 208 16.01 5.52 13.48
N ARG A 209 15.48 6.51 14.20
CA ARG A 209 14.60 6.25 15.36
C ARG A 209 13.33 5.48 14.99
N ALA A 210 12.70 5.80 13.87
CA ALA A 210 11.52 5.08 13.40
C ALA A 210 11.84 3.59 13.14
N LEU A 211 13.00 3.30 12.54
CA LEU A 211 13.46 1.92 12.31
C LEU A 211 13.74 1.18 13.63
N ASP A 212 14.31 1.85 14.62
CA ASP A 212 14.58 1.25 15.94
C ASP A 212 13.30 0.85 16.70
N LEU A 213 12.18 1.55 16.43
CA LEU A 213 10.88 1.26 17.03
C LEU A 213 10.13 0.12 16.31
N LEU A 214 10.40 -0.08 15.03
CA LEU A 214 9.71 -1.06 14.19
C LEU A 214 10.42 -2.42 14.22
N SER A 215 9.64 -3.49 14.05
CA SER A 215 10.23 -4.81 13.82
C SER A 215 10.81 -4.89 12.40
N PRO A 216 12.10 -5.25 12.21
CA PRO A 216 12.69 -5.39 10.88
C PRO A 216 12.04 -6.51 10.05
N ASP A 217 11.28 -7.41 10.67
CA ASP A 217 10.50 -8.48 10.01
C ASP A 217 9.09 -8.04 9.57
N ARG A 218 8.77 -6.75 9.74
CA ARG A 218 7.47 -6.15 9.42
C ARG A 218 7.57 -4.90 8.56
N ILE A 219 8.75 -4.61 8.01
CA ILE A 219 8.97 -3.43 7.16
C ILE A 219 9.15 -3.86 5.70
N LEU A 220 8.46 -3.17 4.80
CA LEU A 220 8.49 -3.42 3.35
C LEU A 220 9.05 -2.20 2.62
N PHE A 221 9.82 -2.42 1.56
CA PHE A 221 10.06 -1.39 0.57
C PHE A 221 8.75 -1.10 -0.19
N GLY A 222 8.41 0.18 -0.31
CA GLY A 222 7.32 0.67 -1.15
C GLY A 222 7.63 2.08 -1.58
N SER A 223 7.36 2.44 -2.84
CA SER A 223 7.65 3.80 -3.34
C SER A 223 6.47 4.75 -3.25
N ASP A 224 5.25 4.24 -3.46
CA ASP A 224 4.05 5.02 -3.84
C ASP A 224 4.18 5.72 -5.21
N SER A 225 4.92 5.09 -6.13
CA SER A 225 4.91 5.46 -7.55
C SER A 225 3.48 5.33 -8.09
N PRO A 226 2.96 6.29 -8.87
CA PRO A 226 3.68 7.34 -9.61
C PRO A 226 3.83 8.67 -8.86
N TRP A 227 3.29 8.82 -7.65
CA TRP A 227 3.39 10.08 -6.91
C TRP A 227 4.78 10.35 -6.37
N ARG A 228 5.58 9.30 -6.19
CA ARG A 228 6.98 9.37 -5.77
C ARG A 228 7.90 8.61 -6.70
N ASP A 229 9.07 9.17 -6.95
CA ASP A 229 10.16 8.50 -7.64
C ASP A 229 10.66 7.29 -6.83
N ILE A 230 10.68 6.13 -7.47
CA ILE A 230 11.16 4.87 -6.89
C ILE A 230 12.62 5.00 -6.44
N LYS A 231 13.47 5.64 -7.26
CA LYS A 231 14.90 5.80 -6.92
C LYS A 231 15.10 6.67 -5.70
N HIS A 232 14.33 7.74 -5.58
CA HIS A 232 14.41 8.64 -4.44
C HIS A 232 14.18 7.90 -3.12
N THR A 233 13.08 7.13 -3.02
CA THR A 233 12.79 6.32 -1.83
C THR A 233 13.82 5.22 -1.61
N LEU A 234 14.23 4.51 -2.66
CA LEU A 234 15.23 3.45 -2.55
C LEU A 234 16.59 3.97 -2.06
N ASN A 235 17.06 5.10 -2.57
CA ASN A 235 18.32 5.72 -2.16
C ASN A 235 18.26 6.25 -0.73
N PHE A 236 17.12 6.81 -0.32
CA PHE A 236 16.90 7.25 1.05
C PHE A 236 16.95 6.07 2.05
N ILE A 237 16.39 4.91 1.68
CA ILE A 237 16.48 3.70 2.52
C ILE A 237 17.91 3.18 2.56
N LYS A 238 18.56 3.01 1.40
CA LYS A 238 19.93 2.47 1.31
C LYS A 238 20.97 3.31 2.04
N ARG A 239 20.79 4.63 2.13
CA ARG A 239 21.74 5.48 2.87
C ARG A 239 21.57 5.41 4.39
N ASN A 240 20.39 5.02 4.88
CA ASN A 240 20.04 5.06 6.31
C ASN A 240 19.93 3.68 6.96
N VAL A 241 19.76 2.59 6.19
CA VAL A 241 19.74 1.22 6.72
C VAL A 241 21.13 0.61 6.55
N HIS A 242 21.92 0.66 7.61
CA HIS A 242 23.32 0.22 7.58
C HIS A 242 23.51 -1.29 7.79
N ASP A 243 22.56 -1.96 8.46
CA ASP A 243 22.59 -3.42 8.62
C ASP A 243 22.14 -4.11 7.32
N GLU A 244 23.05 -4.84 6.69
CA GLU A 244 22.82 -5.49 5.39
C GLU A 244 21.64 -6.46 5.44
N ARG A 245 21.47 -7.20 6.56
CA ARG A 245 20.39 -8.17 6.69
C ARG A 245 19.03 -7.49 6.81
N THR A 246 18.94 -6.40 7.56
CA THR A 246 17.74 -5.57 7.67
C THR A 246 17.41 -4.92 6.33
N LEU A 247 18.41 -4.43 5.60
CA LEU A 247 18.23 -3.91 4.25
C LEU A 247 17.68 -4.99 3.31
N GLU A 248 18.24 -6.21 3.32
CA GLU A 248 17.74 -7.34 2.52
C GLU A 248 16.27 -7.70 2.86
N LYS A 249 15.93 -7.70 4.16
CA LYS A 249 14.55 -7.91 4.62
C LYS A 249 13.58 -6.87 4.06
N ILE A 250 13.94 -5.59 4.17
CA ILE A 250 13.12 -4.48 3.70
C ILE A 250 12.98 -4.54 2.18
N LEU A 251 14.08 -4.76 1.45
CA LEU A 251 14.08 -4.71 -0.01
C LEU A 251 13.35 -5.88 -0.67
N HIS A 252 13.34 -7.07 -0.07
CA HIS A 252 12.59 -8.19 -0.66
C HIS A 252 12.16 -9.31 0.30
N LEU A 253 12.97 -9.76 1.27
CA LEU A 253 12.63 -11.03 1.98
C LEU A 253 11.28 -10.96 2.73
N ASN A 254 10.93 -9.80 3.29
CA ASN A 254 9.65 -9.62 3.95
C ASN A 254 8.50 -9.66 2.92
N ALA A 255 8.68 -9.07 1.75
CA ALA A 255 7.71 -9.08 0.67
C ALA A 255 7.56 -10.49 0.08
N GLU A 256 8.65 -11.22 -0.15
CA GLU A 256 8.66 -12.61 -0.60
C GLU A 256 7.88 -13.51 0.37
N LYS A 257 8.19 -13.42 1.67
CA LYS A 257 7.45 -14.13 2.73
C LYS A 257 5.96 -13.81 2.69
N LEU A 258 5.61 -12.53 2.61
CA LEU A 258 4.22 -12.07 2.65
C LEU A 258 3.42 -12.55 1.43
N LEU A 259 4.04 -12.48 0.25
CA LEU A 259 3.49 -12.90 -1.05
C LEU A 259 3.55 -14.41 -1.29
N GLY A 260 4.37 -15.16 -0.53
CA GLY A 260 4.60 -16.58 -0.74
C GLY A 260 5.24 -16.87 -2.10
N ILE A 261 6.32 -16.16 -2.43
CA ILE A 261 7.13 -16.37 -3.65
C ILE A 261 8.59 -16.65 -3.29
#